data_AF-A0A831Y601-F1
#
_entry.id   AF-A0A831Y601-F1
#
_cell.length_a   1.000
_cell.length_b   1.000
_cell.length_c   1.000
_cell.angle_alpha   90.00
_cell.angle_beta   90.00
_cell.angle_gamma   90.00
#
_symmetry.space_group_name_H-M   'P 1'
#
loop_
_entity.id
_entity.type
_entity.pdbx_description
1 polymer ?
#
loop_
_entity_poly.entity_id
_entity_poly.type
_entity_poly.pdbx_seq_one_letter_code
_entity_poly.pdbx_strand_id
1 'polypeptide(L)'
;MLRHRTVVFLLVVAALWVGWEAFLAVTAPRRLDAAVAAALEREPLVSIAVTLGFPPEDFHIRIFQTHGVVSGVRGTTVLLNRVSAADVHRIARYYWVRRISPQ
;
A
#
# COMPACT_ATOMS: atom_id res chain seq x y z
N MET A 1 -3.56 -25.77 -29.67
CA MET A 1 -3.73 -24.44 -29.01
C MET A 1 -2.50 -24.02 -28.18
N LEU A 2 -1.95 -24.84 -27.27
CA LEU A 2 -0.75 -24.47 -26.45
C LEU A 2 0.57 -24.22 -27.21
N ARG A 3 0.63 -24.54 -28.50
CA ARG A 3 1.87 -24.45 -29.32
C ARG A 3 2.07 -23.09 -29.99
N HIS A 4 1.05 -22.21 -29.91
CA HIS A 4 1.13 -20.87 -30.49
C HIS A 4 1.91 -19.96 -29.54
N ARG A 5 2.96 -19.29 -30.03
CA ARG A 5 3.85 -18.42 -29.23
C ARG A 5 3.07 -17.37 -28.44
N THR A 6 1.99 -16.83 -29.02
CA THR A 6 1.10 -15.89 -28.33
C THR A 6 0.41 -16.50 -27.11
N VAL A 7 -0.06 -17.74 -27.17
CA VAL A 7 -0.73 -18.39 -26.02
C VAL A 7 0.27 -18.59 -24.89
N VAL A 8 1.49 -19.05 -25.20
CA VAL A 8 2.57 -19.17 -24.21
C VAL A 8 2.92 -17.81 -23.62
N PHE A 9 3.07 -16.77 -24.43
CA PHE A 9 3.33 -15.41 -23.96
C PHE A 9 2.23 -14.92 -23.00
N LEU A 10 0.96 -15.07 -23.36
CA LEU A 10 -0.17 -14.68 -22.50
C LEU A 10 -0.17 -15.46 -21.18
N LEU A 11 0.14 -16.77 -21.21
CA LEU A 11 0.25 -17.59 -20.00
C LEU A 11 1.39 -17.12 -19.09
N VAL A 12 2.54 -16.74 -19.67
CA VAL A 12 3.67 -16.20 -18.89
C VAL A 12 3.29 -14.86 -18.26
N VAL A 13 2.67 -13.94 -19.01
CA VAL A 13 2.19 -12.67 -18.47
C VAL A 13 1.18 -12.88 -17.34
N ALA A 14 0.21 -13.80 -17.53
CA ALA A 14 -0.76 -14.15 -16.51
C ALA A 14 -0.08 -14.74 -15.25
N ALA A 15 0.91 -15.61 -15.42
CA ALA A 15 1.66 -16.18 -14.30
C ALA A 15 2.45 -15.11 -13.52
N LEU A 16 3.09 -14.16 -14.21
CA LEU A 16 3.77 -13.04 -13.58
C LEU A 16 2.80 -12.14 -12.82
N TRP A 17 1.63 -11.86 -13.40
CA TRP A 17 0.57 -11.09 -12.74
C TRP A 17 0.09 -11.77 -11.46
N VAL A 18 -0.22 -13.06 -11.52
CA VAL A 18 -0.63 -13.85 -10.34
C VAL A 18 0.48 -13.87 -9.29
N GLY A 19 1.73 -14.05 -9.70
CA GLY A 19 2.88 -14.00 -8.80
C GLY A 19 3.01 -12.65 -8.09
N TRP A 20 2.80 -11.55 -8.82
CA TRP A 20 2.79 -10.19 -8.27
C TRP A 20 1.66 -9.98 -7.26
N GLU A 21 0.44 -10.39 -7.59
CA GLU A 21 -0.71 -10.29 -6.70
C GLU A 21 -0.53 -11.11 -5.43
N ALA A 22 0.01 -12.33 -5.55
CA ALA A 22 0.34 -13.18 -4.40
C ALA A 22 1.41 -12.53 -3.51
N PHE A 23 2.45 -11.94 -4.11
CA PHE A 23 3.49 -11.21 -3.38
C PHE A 23 2.90 -10.05 -2.57
N LEU A 24 2.02 -9.24 -3.17
CA LEU A 24 1.37 -8.12 -2.47
C LEU A 24 0.43 -8.60 -1.37
N ALA A 25 -0.36 -9.65 -1.60
CA ALA A 25 -1.27 -10.21 -0.60
C ALA A 25 -0.52 -10.68 0.66
N VAL A 26 0.70 -11.19 0.49
CA VAL A 26 1.53 -11.73 1.57
C VAL A 26 2.36 -10.63 2.26
N THR A 27 2.87 -9.64 1.52
CA THR A 27 3.77 -8.62 2.08
C THR A 27 3.07 -7.36 2.57
N ALA A 28 1.93 -6.97 1.99
CA ALA A 28 1.23 -5.76 2.38
C ALA A 28 0.78 -5.78 3.86
N PRO A 29 0.14 -6.85 4.37
CA PRO A 29 -0.28 -6.90 5.79
C PRO A 29 0.88 -6.74 6.76
N ARG A 30 2.08 -7.24 6.41
CA ARG A 30 3.28 -7.16 7.25
C ARG A 30 3.86 -5.76 7.40
N ARG A 31 3.37 -4.79 6.61
CA ARG A 31 3.78 -3.39 6.69
C ARG A 31 2.99 -2.62 7.75
N LEU A 32 1.86 -3.16 8.22
CA LEU A 32 1.05 -2.52 9.25
C LEU A 32 1.59 -2.85 10.64
N ASP A 33 1.73 -1.82 11.46
CA ASP A 33 1.98 -1.97 12.87
C ASP A 33 0.74 -2.52 13.60
N ALA A 34 0.95 -3.36 14.62
CA ALA A 34 -0.14 -3.96 15.40
C ALA A 34 -1.02 -2.90 16.07
N ALA A 35 -0.46 -1.76 16.46
CA ALA A 35 -1.22 -0.66 17.04
C ALA A 35 -2.20 -0.02 16.04
N VAL A 36 -1.84 0.03 14.74
CA VAL A 36 -2.75 0.51 13.68
C VAL A 36 -3.88 -0.48 13.47
N ALA A 37 -3.57 -1.78 13.40
CA ALA A 37 -4.60 -2.82 13.26
C ALA A 37 -5.61 -2.75 14.42
N ALA A 38 -5.14 -2.61 15.66
CA ALA A 38 -6.01 -2.48 16.82
C ALA A 38 -6.82 -1.16 16.84
N ALA A 39 -6.30 -0.07 16.25
CA ALA A 39 -7.04 1.18 16.10
C ALA A 39 -8.15 1.06 15.06
N LEU A 40 -7.90 0.36 13.94
CA LEU A 40 -8.88 0.11 12.89
C LEU A 40 -10.09 -0.71 13.34
N GLU A 41 -9.94 -1.55 14.37
CA GLU A 41 -11.07 -2.28 14.98
C GLU A 41 -11.96 -1.38 15.84
N ARG A 42 -11.43 -0.27 16.37
CA ARG A 42 -12.12 0.62 17.31
C ARG A 42 -12.71 1.85 16.63
N GLU A 43 -12.05 2.34 15.59
CA GLU A 43 -12.37 3.62 14.97
C GLU A 43 -12.57 3.44 13.45
N PRO A 44 -13.62 4.05 12.87
CA PRO A 44 -13.86 3.95 11.43
C PRO A 44 -12.81 4.68 10.58
N LEU A 45 -12.13 5.65 11.18
CA LEU A 45 -11.10 6.48 10.55
C LEU A 45 -9.94 6.66 11.53
N VAL A 46 -8.71 6.48 11.07
CA VAL A 46 -7.50 6.58 11.90
C VAL A 46 -6.50 7.58 11.32
N SER A 47 -5.60 8.07 12.19
CA SER A 47 -4.41 8.81 11.78
C SER A 47 -3.19 7.90 11.76
N ILE A 48 -2.44 7.94 10.66
CA ILE A 48 -1.31 7.04 10.41
C ILE A 48 -0.10 7.80 9.88
N ALA A 49 1.08 7.25 10.15
CA ALA A 49 2.34 7.65 9.55
C ALA A 49 2.79 6.58 8.55
N VAL A 50 2.90 6.95 7.27
CA VAL A 50 3.28 6.07 6.16
C VAL A 50 4.74 6.34 5.80
N THR A 51 5.62 5.38 6.10
CA THR A 51 7.06 5.48 5.83
C THR A 51 7.41 4.81 4.52
N LEU A 52 8.09 5.55 3.64
CA LEU A 52 8.54 5.10 2.34
C LEU A 52 10.03 4.71 2.39
N GLY A 53 10.47 3.97 1.37
CA GLY A 53 11.89 3.63 1.20
C GLY A 53 12.79 4.80 0.77
N PHE A 54 12.20 5.96 0.49
CA PHE A 54 12.86 7.13 -0.07
C PHE A 54 12.00 8.38 0.20
N PRO A 55 12.54 9.61 0.03
CA PRO A 55 11.78 10.84 0.22
C PRO A 55 10.58 10.93 -0.75
N PRO A 56 9.36 11.21 -0.26
CA PRO A 56 8.18 11.27 -1.11
C PRO A 56 8.24 12.49 -2.04
N GLU A 57 7.96 12.24 -3.32
CA GLU A 57 7.70 13.28 -4.33
C GLU A 57 6.22 13.64 -4.40
N ASP A 58 5.88 14.74 -5.08
CA ASP A 58 4.51 15.27 -5.21
C ASP A 58 3.48 14.24 -5.66
N PHE A 59 3.86 13.31 -6.54
CA PHE A 59 2.94 12.28 -6.99
C PHE A 59 2.54 11.31 -5.87
N HIS A 60 3.45 10.98 -4.96
CA HIS A 60 3.15 10.13 -3.80
C HIS A 60 2.17 10.83 -2.87
N ILE A 61 2.42 12.10 -2.61
CA ILE A 61 1.58 12.94 -1.76
C ILE A 61 0.17 13.00 -2.37
N ARG A 62 0.07 13.25 -3.68
CA ARG A 62 -1.21 13.30 -4.39
C ARG A 62 -1.96 11.96 -4.36
N ILE A 63 -1.25 10.84 -4.50
CA ILE A 63 -1.85 9.50 -4.35
C ILE A 63 -2.41 9.33 -2.93
N PHE A 64 -1.63 9.67 -1.89
CA PHE A 64 -2.07 9.57 -0.50
C PHE A 64 -3.25 10.49 -0.17
N GLN A 65 -3.36 11.66 -0.81
CA GLN A 65 -4.51 12.55 -0.68
C GLN A 65 -5.83 11.94 -1.18
N THR A 66 -5.78 10.88 -2.01
CA THR A 66 -7.01 10.17 -2.43
C THR A 66 -7.56 9.23 -1.36
N HIS A 67 -6.77 8.94 -0.33
CA HIS A 67 -7.06 7.98 0.75
C HIS A 67 -7.31 8.64 2.12
N GLY A 68 -6.98 9.93 2.25
CA GLY A 68 -7.07 10.66 3.51
C GLY A 68 -6.53 12.07 3.37
N VAL A 69 -6.38 12.75 4.51
CA VAL A 69 -5.88 14.14 4.55
C VAL A 69 -4.40 14.13 4.93
N VAL A 70 -3.53 14.51 4.00
CA VAL A 70 -2.10 14.67 4.29
C VAL A 70 -1.91 15.87 5.23
N SER A 71 -1.34 15.61 6.40
CA SER A 71 -1.10 16.62 7.45
C SER A 71 0.35 17.10 7.49
N GLY A 72 1.26 16.36 6.84
CA GLY A 72 2.65 16.77 6.72
C GLY A 72 3.56 15.67 6.19
N VAL A 73 4.83 16.03 5.98
CA VAL A 73 5.90 15.12 5.56
C VAL A 73 7.08 15.30 6.51
N ARG A 74 7.68 14.20 6.96
CA ARG A 74 8.85 14.15 7.83
C ARG A 74 9.88 13.18 7.26
N GLY A 75 10.89 13.70 6.57
CA GLY A 75 11.89 12.86 5.90
C GLY A 75 11.24 11.96 4.85
N THR A 76 11.23 10.65 5.09
CA THR A 76 10.60 9.64 4.22
C THR A 76 9.19 9.25 4.65
N THR A 77 8.62 9.93 5.64
CA THR A 77 7.31 9.59 6.22
C THR A 77 6.26 10.65 5.87
N VAL A 78 5.12 10.21 5.34
CA VAL A 78 3.94 11.05 5.10
C VAL A 78 2.93 10.81 6.21
N LEU A 79 2.41 11.89 6.80
CA LEU A 79 1.40 11.83 7.85
C LEU A 79 0.02 11.98 7.21
N LEU A 80 -0.87 11.03 7.48
CA LEU A 80 -2.24 11.04 6.98
C LEU A 80 -3.23 10.99 8.14
N ASN A 81 -4.27 11.80 8.05
CA ASN A 81 -5.44 11.76 8.92
C ASN A 81 -6.65 11.21 8.18
N ARG A 82 -7.64 10.75 8.94
CA ARG A 82 -8.95 10.31 8.42
C ARG A 82 -8.86 9.20 7.37
N VAL A 83 -8.03 8.19 7.61
CA VAL A 83 -7.85 7.06 6.69
C VAL A 83 -8.76 5.91 7.10
N SER A 84 -9.54 5.36 6.17
CA SER A 84 -10.40 4.21 6.42
C SER A 84 -9.60 2.91 6.48
N ALA A 85 -10.12 1.86 7.12
CA ALA A 85 -9.47 0.54 7.14
C ALA A 85 -9.18 0.01 5.72
N ALA A 86 -10.14 0.16 4.80
CA ALA A 86 -9.97 -0.23 3.41
C ALA A 86 -8.81 0.53 2.73
N ASP A 87 -8.69 1.83 3.01
CA ASP A 87 -7.63 2.67 2.48
C ASP A 87 -6.26 2.35 3.09
N VAL A 88 -6.18 2.03 4.38
CA VAL A 88 -4.93 1.55 4.99
C VAL A 88 -4.42 0.29 4.27
N HIS A 89 -5.31 -0.66 3.97
CA HIS A 89 -4.95 -1.85 3.23
C HIS A 89 -4.56 -1.56 1.77
N ARG A 90 -5.21 -0.60 1.10
CA ARG A 90 -4.81 -0.16 -0.25
C ARG A 90 -3.42 0.49 -0.23
N ILE A 91 -3.17 1.39 0.72
CA ILE A 91 -1.87 2.05 0.90
C ILE A 91 -0.77 1.01 1.10
N ALA A 92 -1.00 0.01 1.94
CA ALA A 92 -0.03 -1.04 2.23
C ALA A 92 0.41 -1.84 0.99
N ARG A 93 -0.39 -1.87 -0.08
CA ARG A 93 -0.06 -2.56 -1.33
C ARG A 93 0.85 -1.78 -2.27
N TYR A 94 1.05 -0.47 -2.06
CA TYR A 94 1.99 0.29 -2.87
C TYR A 94 3.42 -0.17 -2.62
N TYR A 95 4.14 -0.60 -3.66
CA TYR A 95 5.43 -1.30 -3.49
C TYR A 95 6.49 -0.45 -2.76
N TRP A 96 6.40 0.89 -2.83
CA TRP A 96 7.30 1.83 -2.15
C TRP A 96 7.02 2.04 -0.67
N VAL A 97 5.85 1.63 -0.16
CA VAL A 97 5.52 1.71 1.27
C VAL A 97 6.29 0.65 2.04
N ARG A 98 7.00 1.07 3.08
CA ARG A 98 7.80 0.19 3.94
C ARG A 98 7.10 -0.13 5.25
N ARG A 99 6.47 0.87 5.87
CA ARG A 99 5.79 0.71 7.16
C ARG A 99 4.63 1.68 7.30
N ILE A 100 3.58 1.25 7.97
CA ILE A 100 2.45 2.07 8.42
C ILE A 100 2.38 1.95 9.94
N SER A 101 2.60 3.07 10.64
CA SER A 101 2.56 3.14 12.10
C SER A 101 1.50 4.14 12.55
N PRO A 102 1.14 4.16 13.85
CA PRO A 102 0.36 5.26 14.40
C PRO A 102 1.10 6.59 14.19
N GLN A 103 0.33 7.67 14.03
CA GLN A 103 0.85 9.04 13.96
C GLN A 103 1.25 9.57 15.33
#